data_AF-A0A4P5X3F5-F1
#
_entry.id   AF-A0A4P5X3F5-F1
#
_cell.length_a   1.000
_cell.length_b   1.000
_cell.length_c   1.000
_cell.angle_alpha   90.00
_cell.angle_beta   90.00
_cell.angle_gamma   90.00
#
_symmetry.space_group_name_H-M   'P 1'
#
loop_
_entity.id
_entity.type
_entity.pdbx_description
1 polymer ?
#
loop_
_entity_poly.entity_id
_entity_poly.type
_entity_poly.pdbx_seq_one_letter_code
_entity_poly.pdbx_strand_id
1 'polypeptide(L)'
;MVNALRNDGGPANGQAGNQSNSSGSSGQPSGNRLGTATVDVDGNPLALPAGAKKFEELTSIDPQPRLTLEYAGCPASCRLIDLFCPIGRGQRALIVSPPKAGKTTLLKDIATGLLRNHADIEVVVLLIDERPEEVTDFRRTFANVGQQEREMLARGEAALRDVGGPGTEARETQVPAKSRVRVIASSNDHTIEKHIDTAITTIERCKRMVEAGKHVVVLLDSITRMGRAFNSSRKHSNSGRTLSGGLDSRALEVPRALFGSARNTEEAGSLTIIASCLVDTGSQADQVIFEEFKGSGNMELILDRKVAERRMFPALNLAESGTRKEHLLMGDAEVKTMTALRRRLLSMPPPMQVEQLLAALKRFPTNAALVGSVQ
;
A
#
# COMPACT_ATOMS: atom_id res chain seq x y z
N MET A 1 77.16 54.70 2.81
CA MET A 1 77.01 55.41 1.53
C MET A 1 75.53 55.44 1.16
N VAL A 2 74.83 56.51 0.79
CA VAL A 2 74.92 57.99 0.89
C VAL A 2 73.43 58.45 0.75
N ASN A 3 73.00 59.43 1.57
CA ASN A 3 71.91 60.44 1.44
C ASN A 3 70.61 60.11 0.65
N ALA A 4 69.40 60.22 1.19
CA ALA A 4 68.66 61.40 1.69
C ALA A 4 68.30 62.46 0.61
N LEU A 5 67.00 62.81 0.54
CA LEU A 5 66.32 64.07 0.14
C LEU A 5 64.95 63.71 -0.51
N ARG A 6 63.80 63.76 0.17
CA ARG A 6 62.91 64.87 0.60
C ARG A 6 62.30 65.75 -0.52
N ASN A 7 60.95 65.82 -0.45
CA ASN A 7 60.04 66.96 -0.71
C ASN A 7 59.94 67.51 -2.15
N ASP A 8 58.85 68.08 -2.66
CA ASP A 8 57.56 68.58 -2.13
C ASP A 8 56.60 68.80 -3.32
N GLY A 9 55.28 68.89 -3.07
CA GLY A 9 54.39 69.70 -3.92
C GLY A 9 53.04 69.09 -4.30
N GLY A 10 52.01 69.32 -3.47
CA GLY A 10 50.63 69.54 -3.98
C GLY A 10 50.41 71.04 -4.28
N PRO A 11 49.18 71.56 -4.48
CA PRO A 11 47.87 70.91 -4.69
C PRO A 11 47.09 71.47 -5.92
N ALA A 12 45.89 70.96 -6.25
CA ALA A 12 44.68 71.76 -6.54
C ALA A 12 43.55 70.96 -7.26
N ASN A 13 42.41 70.89 -6.55
CA ASN A 13 41.00 70.98 -6.97
C ASN A 13 40.53 70.66 -8.40
N GLY A 14 39.52 69.80 -8.46
CA GLY A 14 38.52 69.74 -9.52
C GLY A 14 37.31 68.88 -9.10
N GLN A 15 36.30 69.51 -8.50
CA GLN A 15 34.97 68.94 -8.28
C GLN A 15 34.26 68.66 -9.61
N ALA A 16 33.52 67.56 -9.70
CA ALA A 16 32.09 67.51 -10.10
C ALA A 16 31.68 66.12 -10.61
N GLY A 17 30.47 65.70 -10.23
CA GLY A 17 29.64 64.84 -11.10
C GLY A 17 29.48 63.38 -10.67
N ASN A 18 28.78 63.15 -9.57
CA ASN A 18 28.07 61.88 -9.34
C ASN A 18 26.81 61.88 -10.23
N GLN A 19 26.72 60.98 -11.21
CA GLN A 19 25.45 60.53 -11.77
C GLN A 19 25.58 59.09 -12.29
N SER A 20 24.89 58.22 -11.57
CA SER A 20 24.43 56.89 -11.89
C SER A 20 24.16 56.61 -13.37
N ASN A 21 24.70 55.51 -13.89
CA ASN A 21 23.94 54.68 -14.80
C ASN A 21 24.22 53.19 -14.58
N SER A 22 23.22 52.56 -14.00
CA SER A 22 23.07 51.12 -13.79
C SER A 22 22.46 50.47 -15.02
N SER A 23 23.21 49.58 -15.66
CA SER A 23 22.70 48.43 -16.44
C SER A 23 23.92 47.57 -16.76
N GLY A 24 24.21 46.49 -16.06
CA GLY A 24 23.29 45.38 -15.81
C GLY A 24 23.88 44.18 -16.54
N SER A 25 24.89 43.58 -15.92
CA SER A 25 25.69 42.47 -16.43
C SER A 25 24.84 41.28 -16.84
N SER A 26 25.22 40.68 -17.96
CA SER A 26 24.85 39.35 -18.45
C SER A 26 24.70 38.31 -17.33
N GLY A 27 23.46 38.08 -16.91
CA GLY A 27 23.08 36.96 -16.06
C GLY A 27 22.71 35.77 -16.93
N GLN A 28 23.59 34.76 -16.99
CA GLN A 28 23.20 33.42 -17.38
C GLN A 28 22.03 32.95 -16.50
N PRO A 29 20.93 32.40 -17.05
CA PRO A 29 19.98 31.67 -16.24
C PRO A 29 20.62 30.34 -15.85
N SER A 30 21.17 30.31 -14.63
CA SER A 30 21.51 29.11 -13.90
C SER A 30 20.25 28.27 -13.66
N GLY A 31 20.26 27.04 -14.18
CA GLY A 31 19.65 25.87 -13.56
C GLY A 31 18.16 25.95 -13.20
N ASN A 32 17.29 25.87 -14.21
CA ASN A 32 15.97 25.27 -13.97
C ASN A 32 16.15 23.74 -14.12
N ARG A 33 16.19 23.04 -12.99
CA ARG A 33 16.23 21.57 -12.94
C ARG A 33 15.07 21.05 -13.78
N LEU A 34 15.35 20.10 -14.66
CA LEU A 34 14.32 19.35 -15.37
C LEU A 34 13.22 18.97 -14.37
N GLY A 35 12.00 19.49 -14.58
CA GLY A 35 10.83 18.96 -13.93
C GLY A 35 10.74 17.50 -14.33
N THR A 36 11.12 16.59 -13.42
CA THR A 36 10.81 15.17 -13.59
C THR A 36 9.31 15.09 -13.76
N ALA A 37 8.84 14.77 -14.96
CA ALA A 37 7.42 14.60 -15.22
C ALA A 37 6.85 13.67 -14.15
N THR A 38 5.75 14.08 -13.51
CA THR A 38 5.05 13.21 -12.57
C THR A 38 4.55 12.01 -13.36
N VAL A 39 4.98 10.80 -12.98
CA VAL A 39 4.66 9.58 -13.72
C VAL A 39 3.98 8.54 -12.86
N ASP A 40 3.18 7.69 -13.50
CA ASP A 40 2.58 6.52 -12.88
C ASP A 40 3.60 5.41 -12.64
N VAL A 41 3.15 4.31 -12.05
CA VAL A 41 3.98 3.13 -11.77
C VAL A 41 4.69 2.55 -13.00
N ASP A 42 4.13 2.73 -14.20
CA ASP A 42 4.70 2.27 -15.46
C ASP A 42 5.62 3.31 -16.12
N GLY A 43 5.73 4.52 -15.55
CA GLY A 43 6.50 5.62 -16.12
C GLY A 43 5.73 6.49 -17.11
N ASN A 44 4.41 6.35 -17.22
CA ASN A 44 3.61 7.22 -18.09
C ASN A 44 3.31 8.55 -17.41
N PRO A 45 3.23 9.66 -18.16
CA PRO A 45 2.85 10.95 -17.59
C PRO A 45 1.51 10.90 -16.85
N LEU A 46 1.47 11.45 -15.64
CA LEU A 46 0.25 11.68 -14.87
C LEU A 46 -0.18 13.13 -15.04
N ALA A 47 -1.46 13.32 -15.38
CA ALA A 47 -2.10 14.62 -15.31
C ALA A 47 -2.51 14.90 -13.87
N LEU A 48 -1.93 15.94 -13.26
CA LEU A 48 -2.34 16.42 -11.94
C LEU A 48 -3.48 17.45 -12.10
N PRO A 49 -4.52 17.39 -11.25
CA PRO A 49 -5.53 18.43 -11.18
C PRO A 49 -4.91 19.81 -10.88
N ALA A 50 -5.54 20.88 -11.37
CA ALA A 50 -5.14 22.24 -11.02
C ALA A 50 -5.26 22.44 -9.50
N GLY A 51 -4.18 22.89 -8.85
CA GLY A 51 -4.14 23.06 -7.40
C GLY A 51 -3.94 21.77 -6.60
N ALA A 52 -3.53 20.67 -7.23
CA ALA A 52 -3.18 19.43 -6.52
C ALA A 52 -2.12 19.70 -5.43
N LYS A 53 -2.44 19.32 -4.20
CA LYS A 53 -1.51 19.36 -3.07
C LYS A 53 -0.50 18.23 -3.18
N LYS A 54 0.67 18.41 -2.55
CA LYS A 54 1.62 17.30 -2.39
C LYS A 54 1.06 16.27 -1.42
N PHE A 55 1.48 15.02 -1.58
CA PHE A 55 1.02 13.89 -0.77
C PHE A 55 1.20 14.13 0.74
N GLU A 56 2.30 14.78 1.13
CA GLU A 56 2.59 15.10 2.53
C GLU A 56 1.67 16.19 3.11
N GLU A 57 1.02 16.98 2.27
CA GLU A 57 0.11 18.07 2.63
C GLU A 57 -1.37 17.64 2.63
N LEU A 58 -1.67 16.40 2.21
CA LEU A 58 -3.02 15.86 2.18
C LEU A 58 -3.52 15.53 3.60
N THR A 59 -4.76 15.90 3.87
CA THR A 59 -5.42 15.65 5.16
C THR A 59 -5.76 14.18 5.25
N SER A 60 -5.22 13.50 6.26
CA SER A 60 -5.42 12.06 6.45
C SER A 60 -6.71 11.79 7.24
N ILE A 61 -7.56 10.93 6.71
CA ILE A 61 -8.81 10.52 7.35
C ILE A 61 -8.82 9.01 7.62
N ASP A 62 -9.77 8.54 8.45
CA ASP A 62 -9.95 7.11 8.71
C ASP A 62 -10.27 6.34 7.41
N PRO A 63 -9.92 5.04 7.33
CA PRO A 63 -10.20 4.26 6.13
C PRO A 63 -11.69 4.16 5.83
N GLN A 64 -12.11 4.63 4.65
CA GLN A 64 -13.49 4.57 4.14
C GLN A 64 -13.56 5.04 2.68
N PRO A 65 -14.55 4.62 1.88
CA PRO A 65 -15.50 3.54 2.14
C PRO A 65 -14.81 2.17 2.20
N ARG A 66 -15.57 1.15 2.58
CA ARG A 66 -15.14 -0.25 2.59
C ARG A 66 -14.86 -0.76 1.17
N LEU A 67 -13.75 -1.48 1.04
CA LEU A 67 -13.34 -2.25 -0.12
C LEU A 67 -13.83 -3.70 0.02
N THR A 68 -15.10 -3.94 -0.30
CA THR A 68 -15.73 -5.27 -0.27
C THR A 68 -15.05 -6.24 -1.22
N LEU A 69 -14.81 -7.47 -0.79
CA LEU A 69 -14.15 -8.54 -1.57
C LEU A 69 -15.12 -9.63 -2.06
N GLU A 70 -16.27 -9.80 -1.40
CA GLU A 70 -17.30 -10.77 -1.75
C GLU A 70 -17.85 -10.51 -3.17
N TYR A 71 -17.93 -11.57 -3.97
CA TYR A 71 -18.63 -11.59 -5.25
C TYR A 71 -19.25 -12.98 -5.47
N ALA A 72 -20.15 -13.12 -6.45
CA ALA A 72 -20.79 -14.39 -6.74
C ALA A 72 -19.76 -15.48 -7.09
N GLY A 73 -19.72 -16.56 -6.30
CA GLY A 73 -18.77 -17.66 -6.49
C GLY A 73 -17.35 -17.38 -6.00
N CYS A 74 -17.13 -16.31 -5.23
CA CYS A 74 -15.80 -16.00 -4.71
C CYS A 74 -15.28 -17.09 -3.74
N PRO A 75 -13.96 -17.23 -3.60
CA PRO A 75 -13.36 -18.05 -2.55
C PRO A 75 -13.83 -17.64 -1.15
N ALA A 76 -13.84 -18.59 -0.21
CA ALA A 76 -14.24 -18.34 1.17
C ALA A 76 -13.38 -17.27 1.86
N SER A 77 -12.12 -17.10 1.44
CA SER A 77 -11.22 -16.04 1.92
C SER A 77 -11.80 -14.65 1.79
N CYS A 78 -12.39 -14.32 0.63
CA CYS A 78 -12.99 -13.02 0.36
C CYS A 78 -14.11 -12.73 1.36
N ARG A 79 -15.01 -13.71 1.56
CA ARG A 79 -16.15 -13.60 2.48
C ARG A 79 -15.73 -13.50 3.93
N LEU A 80 -14.75 -14.29 4.35
CA LEU A 80 -14.25 -14.26 5.74
C LEU A 80 -13.49 -12.99 6.05
N ILE A 81 -12.68 -12.47 5.12
CA ILE A 81 -12.02 -11.16 5.27
C ILE A 81 -13.10 -10.08 5.43
N ASP A 82 -14.11 -10.07 4.58
CA ASP A 82 -15.20 -9.09 4.66
C ASP A 82 -15.92 -9.09 6.02
N LEU A 83 -16.06 -10.25 6.64
CA LEU A 83 -16.74 -10.37 7.93
C LEU A 83 -15.82 -10.03 9.12
N PHE A 84 -14.56 -10.48 9.11
CA PHE A 84 -13.67 -10.44 10.28
C PHE A 84 -12.53 -9.43 10.17
N CYS A 85 -12.22 -8.93 8.98
CA CYS A 85 -11.16 -7.95 8.74
C CYS A 85 -11.57 -7.05 7.58
N PRO A 86 -12.62 -6.21 7.73
CA PRO A 86 -13.05 -5.34 6.65
C PRO A 86 -11.91 -4.41 6.23
N ILE A 87 -11.71 -4.23 4.93
CA ILE A 87 -10.64 -3.37 4.39
C ILE A 87 -11.27 -2.04 3.97
N GLY A 88 -10.71 -0.90 4.37
CA GLY A 88 -11.10 0.41 3.86
C GLY A 88 -10.15 0.97 2.80
N ARG A 89 -10.59 1.98 2.06
CA ARG A 89 -9.66 2.84 1.29
C ARG A 89 -8.70 3.51 2.26
N GLY A 90 -7.40 3.42 2.02
CA GLY A 90 -6.39 3.95 2.94
C GLY A 90 -5.97 2.99 4.06
N GLN A 91 -6.37 1.72 4.04
CA GLN A 91 -5.98 0.75 5.06
C GLN A 91 -4.46 0.50 5.07
N ARG A 92 -3.90 0.34 6.27
CA ARG A 92 -2.54 -0.18 6.52
C ARG A 92 -2.66 -1.57 7.11
N ALA A 93 -2.66 -2.56 6.22
CA ALA A 93 -2.98 -3.94 6.54
C ALA A 93 -1.75 -4.82 6.56
N LEU A 94 -1.66 -5.68 7.58
CA LEU A 94 -0.66 -6.74 7.69
C LEU A 94 -1.33 -8.11 7.54
N ILE A 95 -0.84 -8.92 6.61
CA ILE A 95 -1.15 -10.35 6.54
C ILE A 95 -0.01 -11.08 7.23
N VAL A 96 -0.25 -11.50 8.46
CA VAL A 96 0.72 -12.20 9.30
C VAL A 96 0.68 -13.67 8.93
N SER A 97 1.73 -14.17 8.28
CA SER A 97 1.72 -15.50 7.68
C SER A 97 2.95 -16.31 8.10
N PRO A 98 2.77 -17.51 8.68
CA PRO A 98 3.84 -18.48 8.69
C PRO A 98 4.12 -18.98 7.26
N PRO A 99 5.31 -19.56 7.00
CA PRO A 99 5.60 -20.19 5.72
C PRO A 99 4.56 -21.25 5.36
N LYS A 100 4.21 -21.34 4.08
CA LYS A 100 3.27 -22.34 3.50
C LYS A 100 1.81 -22.26 4.01
N ALA A 101 1.40 -21.16 4.64
CA ALA A 101 0.01 -20.97 5.11
C ALA A 101 -0.99 -20.53 4.02
N GLY A 102 -0.57 -20.40 2.76
CA GLY A 102 -1.44 -19.99 1.65
C GLY A 102 -1.49 -18.47 1.38
N LYS A 103 -0.51 -17.71 1.88
CA LYS A 103 -0.32 -16.26 1.62
C LYS A 103 -0.53 -15.87 0.15
N THR A 104 0.14 -16.56 -0.77
CA THR A 104 0.12 -16.22 -2.20
C THR A 104 -1.29 -16.33 -2.78
N THR A 105 -2.01 -17.41 -2.46
CA THR A 105 -3.41 -17.58 -2.87
C THR A 105 -4.29 -16.48 -2.29
N LEU A 106 -4.10 -16.15 -1.01
CA LEU A 106 -4.88 -15.12 -0.34
C LEU A 106 -4.69 -13.73 -0.96
N LEU A 107 -3.45 -13.35 -1.28
CA LEU A 107 -3.15 -12.08 -1.96
C LEU A 107 -3.82 -12.02 -3.35
N LYS A 108 -3.84 -13.14 -4.09
CA LYS A 108 -4.52 -13.21 -5.39
C LYS A 108 -6.04 -13.11 -5.25
N ASP A 109 -6.62 -13.75 -4.24
CA ASP A 109 -8.05 -13.67 -3.94
C ASP A 109 -8.46 -12.22 -3.64
N ILE A 110 -7.68 -11.54 -2.80
CA ILE A 110 -7.88 -10.11 -2.47
C ILE A 110 -7.81 -9.26 -3.74
N ALA A 111 -6.74 -9.39 -4.54
CA ALA A 111 -6.60 -8.64 -5.79
C ALA A 111 -7.79 -8.86 -6.74
N THR A 112 -8.25 -10.11 -6.86
CA THR A 112 -9.38 -10.47 -7.73
C THR A 112 -10.68 -9.87 -7.23
N GLY A 113 -10.97 -9.94 -5.93
CA GLY A 113 -12.16 -9.32 -5.33
C GLY A 113 -12.15 -7.80 -5.50
N LEU A 114 -10.99 -7.17 -5.28
CA LEU A 114 -10.78 -5.74 -5.49
C LEU A 114 -11.07 -5.34 -6.94
N LEU A 115 -10.44 -6.01 -7.91
CA LEU A 115 -10.61 -5.70 -9.33
C LEU A 115 -12.05 -5.93 -9.81
N ARG A 116 -12.74 -6.96 -9.31
CA ARG A 116 -14.14 -7.21 -9.68
C ARG A 116 -15.11 -6.18 -9.09
N ASN A 117 -14.91 -5.79 -7.84
CA ASN A 117 -15.91 -5.03 -7.10
C ASN A 117 -15.71 -3.51 -7.18
N HIS A 118 -14.49 -3.04 -7.49
CA HIS A 118 -14.14 -1.63 -7.48
C HIS A 118 -13.49 -1.25 -8.81
N ALA A 119 -14.24 -0.58 -9.69
CA ALA A 119 -13.76 -0.21 -11.02
C ALA A 119 -12.79 1.00 -11.00
N ASP A 120 -12.84 1.80 -9.93
CA ASP A 120 -12.10 3.05 -9.77
C ASP A 120 -10.74 2.90 -9.07
N ILE A 121 -10.40 1.67 -8.64
CA ILE A 121 -9.12 1.38 -8.00
C ILE A 121 -8.09 0.81 -8.98
N GLU A 122 -6.83 1.15 -8.72
CA GLU A 122 -5.64 0.59 -9.37
C GLU A 122 -4.92 -0.35 -8.38
N VAL A 123 -4.62 -1.57 -8.80
CA VAL A 123 -3.93 -2.58 -7.97
C VAL A 123 -2.47 -2.70 -8.39
N VAL A 124 -1.56 -2.53 -7.43
CA VAL A 124 -0.12 -2.68 -7.64
C VAL A 124 0.39 -3.83 -6.78
N VAL A 125 0.74 -4.95 -7.41
CA VAL A 125 1.42 -6.07 -6.75
C VAL A 125 2.92 -5.79 -6.75
N LEU A 126 3.49 -5.61 -5.57
CA LEU A 126 4.90 -5.32 -5.36
C LEU A 126 5.58 -6.53 -4.71
N LEU A 127 6.40 -7.25 -5.47
CA LEU A 127 7.10 -8.47 -5.03
C LEU A 127 8.58 -8.17 -4.80
N ILE A 128 9.04 -8.30 -3.56
CA ILE A 128 10.42 -7.97 -3.14
C ILE A 128 11.11 -9.23 -2.64
N ASP A 129 12.25 -9.56 -3.25
CA ASP A 129 13.09 -10.71 -2.89
C ASP A 129 12.30 -12.04 -2.90
N GLU A 130 11.32 -12.14 -3.80
CA GLU A 130 10.53 -13.35 -3.99
C GLU A 130 11.08 -14.20 -5.14
N ARG A 131 10.74 -15.49 -5.13
CA ARG A 131 11.25 -16.43 -6.13
C ARG A 131 10.74 -16.11 -7.55
N PRO A 132 11.53 -16.32 -8.62
CA PRO A 132 11.14 -15.98 -9.99
C PRO A 132 9.88 -16.72 -10.47
N GLU A 133 9.68 -17.96 -10.02
CA GLU A 133 8.48 -18.74 -10.33
C GLU A 133 7.21 -18.14 -9.72
N GLU A 134 7.30 -17.58 -8.50
CA GLU A 134 6.18 -16.90 -7.85
C GLU A 134 5.86 -15.58 -8.55
N VAL A 135 6.87 -14.82 -8.96
CA VAL A 135 6.70 -13.61 -9.78
C VAL A 135 6.00 -13.93 -11.10
N THR A 136 6.41 -15.01 -11.76
CA THR A 136 5.83 -15.47 -13.02
C THR A 136 4.37 -15.89 -12.83
N ASP A 137 4.07 -16.60 -11.75
CA ASP A 137 2.73 -17.03 -11.37
C ASP A 137 1.78 -15.84 -11.12
N PHE A 138 2.22 -14.80 -10.41
CA PHE A 138 1.47 -13.54 -10.28
C PHE A 138 1.21 -12.86 -11.62
N ARG A 139 2.24 -12.74 -12.47
CA ARG A 139 2.09 -12.13 -13.80
C ARG A 139 1.09 -12.89 -14.67
N ARG A 140 1.15 -14.22 -14.68
CA ARG A 140 0.22 -15.07 -15.45
C ARG A 140 -1.21 -14.98 -14.94
N THR A 141 -1.38 -14.95 -13.62
CA THR A 141 -2.71 -14.80 -12.98
C THR A 141 -3.38 -13.51 -13.44
N PHE A 142 -2.62 -12.42 -13.55
CA PHE A 142 -3.15 -11.09 -13.85
C PHE A 142 -2.96 -10.62 -15.30
N ALA A 143 -2.37 -11.43 -16.17
CA ALA A 143 -2.13 -11.08 -17.58
C ALA A 143 -3.43 -10.80 -18.34
N ASN A 144 -4.47 -11.59 -18.07
CA ASN A 144 -5.73 -11.56 -18.83
C ASN A 144 -6.87 -10.81 -18.13
N VAL A 145 -6.61 -10.18 -16.98
CA VAL A 145 -7.67 -9.50 -16.23
C VAL A 145 -8.32 -8.40 -17.07
N GLY A 146 -7.54 -7.63 -17.83
CA GLY A 146 -8.12 -6.59 -18.69
C GLY A 146 -9.10 -7.14 -19.75
N GLN A 147 -8.92 -8.37 -20.21
CA GLN A 147 -9.87 -9.03 -21.11
C GLN A 147 -11.08 -9.60 -20.36
N GLN A 148 -10.85 -10.24 -19.21
CA GLN A 148 -11.93 -10.76 -18.37
C GLN A 148 -12.86 -9.66 -17.84
N GLU A 149 -12.31 -8.50 -17.48
CA GLU A 149 -13.08 -7.31 -17.08
C GLU A 149 -13.97 -6.83 -18.23
N ARG A 150 -13.43 -6.76 -19.45
CA ARG A 150 -14.19 -6.38 -20.65
C ARG A 150 -15.33 -7.35 -20.92
N GLU A 151 -15.08 -8.65 -20.78
CA GLU A 151 -16.10 -9.68 -20.97
C GLU A 151 -17.17 -9.64 -19.87
N MET A 152 -16.82 -9.42 -18.60
CA MET A 152 -17.77 -9.30 -17.48
C MET A 152 -18.62 -8.02 -17.58
N LEU A 153 -18.00 -6.89 -17.95
CA LEU A 153 -18.69 -5.63 -18.21
C LEU A 153 -19.64 -5.76 -19.41
N ALA A 154 -19.20 -6.41 -20.49
CA ALA A 154 -20.05 -6.67 -21.66
C ALA A 154 -21.23 -7.61 -21.37
N ARG A 155 -21.11 -8.48 -20.36
CA ARG A 155 -22.20 -9.36 -19.89
C ARG A 155 -23.16 -8.67 -18.90
N GLY A 156 -22.91 -7.41 -18.53
CA GLY A 156 -23.72 -6.67 -17.56
C GLY A 156 -23.58 -7.19 -16.12
N GLU A 157 -22.56 -8.01 -15.83
CA GLU A 157 -22.32 -8.57 -14.49
C GLU A 157 -21.58 -7.60 -13.57
N ALA A 158 -20.92 -6.58 -14.14
CA ALA A 158 -20.12 -5.61 -13.42
C ALA A 158 -20.82 -4.25 -13.35
N ALA A 159 -21.88 -4.16 -12.53
CA ALA A 159 -22.31 -2.94 -11.83
C ALA A 159 -23.67 -3.20 -11.18
N LEU A 160 -23.71 -3.35 -9.86
CA LEU A 160 -24.85 -3.00 -8.99
C LEU A 160 -24.40 -3.24 -7.54
N ARG A 161 -23.79 -2.21 -6.95
CA ARG A 161 -23.80 -1.84 -5.51
C ARG A 161 -22.76 -0.75 -5.28
N ASP A 162 -22.92 0.36 -5.98
CA ASP A 162 -22.54 1.63 -5.38
C ASP A 162 -23.75 2.05 -4.55
N VAL A 163 -23.57 2.18 -3.24
CA VAL A 163 -24.61 2.67 -2.33
C VAL A 163 -24.66 4.19 -2.50
N GLY A 164 -25.16 4.63 -3.63
CA GLY A 164 -25.65 5.98 -3.82
C GLY A 164 -27.07 6.06 -3.28
N GLY A 165 -27.31 6.97 -2.33
CA GLY A 165 -28.68 7.35 -1.96
C GLY A 165 -29.49 7.78 -3.21
N PRO A 166 -30.83 7.82 -3.11
CA PRO A 166 -31.67 8.11 -4.26
C PRO A 166 -31.33 9.48 -4.86
N GLY A 167 -30.74 9.50 -6.06
CA GLY A 167 -30.46 10.74 -6.80
C GLY A 167 -29.24 10.78 -7.72
N THR A 168 -28.33 9.80 -7.72
CA THR A 168 -27.14 9.84 -8.59
C THR A 168 -27.39 9.15 -9.93
N GLU A 169 -27.42 9.93 -11.01
CA GLU A 169 -27.49 9.42 -12.38
C GLU A 169 -26.33 8.45 -12.67
N ALA A 170 -26.65 7.29 -13.25
CA ALA A 170 -25.68 6.28 -13.63
C ALA A 170 -24.72 6.84 -14.69
N ARG A 171 -23.49 7.16 -14.29
CA ARG A 171 -22.41 7.46 -15.24
C ARG A 171 -22.08 6.18 -16.00
N GLU A 172 -22.22 6.20 -17.33
CA GLU A 172 -21.72 5.16 -18.22
C GLU A 172 -20.24 4.88 -17.89
N THR A 173 -19.96 3.72 -17.29
CA THR A 173 -18.61 3.31 -16.92
C THR A 173 -17.85 2.96 -18.19
N GLN A 174 -17.10 3.93 -18.72
CA GLN A 174 -16.18 3.69 -19.83
C GLN A 174 -15.16 2.63 -19.42
N VAL A 175 -15.09 1.56 -20.21
CA VAL A 175 -14.14 0.46 -20.04
C VAL A 175 -12.71 1.03 -20.04
N PRO A 176 -11.89 0.80 -19.01
CA PRO A 176 -10.53 1.32 -18.99
C PRO A 176 -9.71 0.72 -20.15
N ALA A 177 -9.12 1.59 -20.96
CA ALA A 177 -8.26 1.21 -22.09
C ALA A 177 -6.99 0.45 -21.63
N LYS A 178 -6.58 0.64 -20.37
CA LYS A 178 -5.37 0.11 -19.74
C LYS A 178 -5.76 -0.90 -18.64
N SER A 179 -4.98 -1.97 -18.48
CA SER A 179 -5.15 -2.89 -17.34
C SER A 179 -5.06 -2.12 -16.02
N ARG A 180 -5.87 -2.47 -15.02
CA ARG A 180 -5.87 -1.83 -13.69
C ARG A 180 -5.01 -2.56 -12.65
N VAL A 181 -4.25 -3.56 -13.09
CA VAL A 181 -3.34 -4.34 -12.24
C VAL A 181 -1.92 -4.31 -12.79
N ARG A 182 -0.94 -4.04 -11.92
CA ARG A 182 0.49 -4.05 -12.25
C ARG A 182 1.26 -4.96 -11.33
N VAL A 183 2.10 -5.80 -11.90
CA VAL A 183 3.00 -6.68 -11.14
C VAL A 183 4.43 -6.17 -11.28
N ILE A 184 4.90 -5.47 -10.25
CA ILE A 184 6.25 -4.94 -10.14
C ILE A 184 7.02 -5.86 -9.22
N ALA A 185 8.18 -6.34 -9.67
CA ALA A 185 8.93 -7.33 -8.94
C ALA A 185 10.43 -7.12 -9.06
N SER A 186 11.12 -7.35 -7.95
CA SER A 186 12.56 -7.58 -7.91
C SER A 186 12.78 -8.94 -7.25
N SER A 187 12.95 -9.99 -8.08
CA SER A 187 13.18 -11.36 -7.60
C SER A 187 14.49 -11.49 -6.85
N ASN A 188 14.63 -12.54 -6.04
CA ASN A 188 15.81 -12.88 -5.24
C ASN A 188 17.14 -13.04 -6.04
N ASP A 189 17.09 -13.10 -7.37
CA ASP A 189 18.28 -13.07 -8.24
C ASP A 189 18.91 -11.66 -8.35
N HIS A 190 18.22 -10.64 -7.86
CA HIS A 190 18.65 -9.25 -7.97
C HIS A 190 19.44 -8.78 -6.74
N THR A 191 20.08 -7.61 -6.87
CA THR A 191 20.83 -7.01 -5.77
C THR A 191 19.92 -6.36 -4.73
N ILE A 192 20.46 -6.20 -3.51
CA ILE A 192 19.80 -5.50 -2.39
C ILE A 192 19.42 -4.08 -2.80
N GLU A 193 20.30 -3.36 -3.51
CA GLU A 193 20.03 -2.02 -4.00
C GLU A 193 18.82 -2.00 -4.93
N LYS A 194 18.69 -3.00 -5.82
CA LYS A 194 17.54 -3.08 -6.72
C LYS A 194 16.24 -3.37 -5.97
N HIS A 195 16.26 -4.19 -4.92
CA HIS A 195 15.10 -4.40 -4.06
C HIS A 195 14.63 -3.09 -3.42
N ILE A 196 15.56 -2.33 -2.86
CA ILE A 196 15.30 -1.05 -2.18
C ILE A 196 14.78 -0.02 -3.17
N ASP A 197 15.47 0.15 -4.31
CA ASP A 197 15.09 1.13 -5.33
C ASP A 197 13.71 0.80 -5.93
N THR A 198 13.42 -0.49 -6.16
CA THR A 198 12.11 -0.94 -6.65
C THR A 198 11.01 -0.63 -5.64
N ALA A 199 11.23 -0.90 -4.35
CA ALA A 199 10.26 -0.64 -3.30
C ALA A 199 9.97 0.86 -3.15
N ILE A 200 11.02 1.69 -3.02
CA ILE A 200 10.89 3.14 -2.88
C ILE A 200 10.21 3.74 -4.11
N THR A 201 10.74 3.46 -5.30
CA THR A 201 10.23 4.05 -6.55
C THR A 201 8.76 3.69 -6.78
N THR A 202 8.37 2.45 -6.47
CA THR A 202 6.98 2.01 -6.63
C THR A 202 6.04 2.77 -5.70
N ILE A 203 6.38 2.85 -4.41
CA ILE A 203 5.52 3.54 -3.42
C ILE A 203 5.47 5.04 -3.70
N GLU A 204 6.59 5.67 -4.07
CA GLU A 204 6.60 7.09 -4.46
C GLU A 204 5.72 7.35 -5.69
N ARG A 205 5.75 6.48 -6.70
CA ARG A 205 4.84 6.59 -7.85
C ARG A 205 3.38 6.39 -7.45
N CYS A 206 3.08 5.48 -6.52
CA CYS A 206 1.72 5.33 -5.98
C CYS A 206 1.24 6.61 -5.26
N LYS A 207 2.12 7.29 -4.50
CA LYS A 207 1.78 8.59 -3.90
C LYS A 207 1.45 9.65 -4.96
N ARG A 208 2.23 9.72 -6.03
CA ARG A 208 1.96 10.62 -7.18
C ARG A 208 0.62 10.29 -7.87
N MET A 209 0.26 9.00 -7.96
CA MET A 209 -1.06 8.59 -8.46
C MET A 209 -2.19 9.06 -7.52
N VAL A 210 -1.98 9.03 -6.20
CA VAL A 210 -2.96 9.56 -5.22
C VAL A 210 -3.14 11.06 -5.37
N GLU A 211 -2.06 11.83 -5.56
CA GLU A 211 -2.13 13.27 -5.85
C GLU A 211 -2.91 13.56 -7.14
N ALA A 212 -2.86 12.64 -8.11
CA ALA A 212 -3.66 12.69 -9.32
C ALA A 212 -5.13 12.26 -9.11
N GLY A 213 -5.56 12.03 -7.87
CA GLY A 213 -6.92 11.64 -7.50
C GLY A 213 -7.21 10.14 -7.65
N LYS A 214 -6.20 9.27 -7.80
CA LYS A 214 -6.40 7.82 -7.96
C LYS A 214 -6.46 7.09 -6.62
N HIS A 215 -7.33 6.09 -6.53
CA HIS A 215 -7.34 5.15 -5.42
C HIS A 215 -6.44 3.95 -5.75
N VAL A 216 -5.34 3.80 -5.01
CA VAL A 216 -4.32 2.79 -5.28
C VAL A 216 -4.26 1.79 -4.14
N VAL A 217 -4.29 0.50 -4.47
CA VAL A 217 -4.07 -0.60 -3.53
C VAL A 217 -2.75 -1.30 -3.85
N VAL A 218 -1.79 -1.25 -2.93
CA VAL A 218 -0.52 -1.95 -3.06
C VAL A 218 -0.58 -3.27 -2.28
N LEU A 219 -0.37 -4.38 -2.98
CA LEU A 219 -0.17 -5.70 -2.39
C LEU A 219 1.34 -5.98 -2.30
N LEU A 220 1.91 -5.80 -1.11
CA LEU A 220 3.34 -5.93 -0.87
C LEU A 220 3.70 -7.32 -0.34
N ASP A 221 4.53 -8.05 -1.09
CA ASP A 221 5.02 -9.37 -0.71
C ASP A 221 6.55 -9.43 -0.75
N SER A 222 7.27 -9.28 0.36
CA SER A 222 6.77 -9.06 1.73
C SER A 222 7.46 -7.89 2.43
N ILE A 223 6.80 -7.35 3.45
CA ILE A 223 7.37 -6.28 4.29
C ILE A 223 8.60 -6.78 5.06
N THR A 224 8.62 -8.06 5.43
CA THR A 224 9.73 -8.70 6.12
C THR A 224 10.97 -8.75 5.23
N ARG A 225 10.82 -9.18 3.97
CA ARG A 225 11.90 -9.20 2.99
C ARG A 225 12.41 -7.79 2.67
N MET A 226 11.50 -6.82 2.53
CA MET A 226 11.87 -5.41 2.40
C MET A 226 12.69 -4.94 3.61
N GLY A 227 12.23 -5.19 4.84
CA GLY A 227 12.96 -4.83 6.07
C GLY A 227 14.36 -5.45 6.12
N ARG A 228 14.50 -6.73 5.73
CA ARG A 228 15.81 -7.40 5.60
C ARG A 228 16.72 -6.71 4.59
N ALA A 229 16.21 -6.38 3.40
CA ALA A 229 16.98 -5.69 2.37
C ALA A 229 17.53 -4.33 2.88
N PHE A 230 16.70 -3.53 3.55
CA PHE A 230 17.15 -2.27 4.15
C PHE A 230 18.17 -2.47 5.27
N ASN A 231 18.00 -3.50 6.10
CA ASN A 231 18.96 -3.84 7.16
C ASN A 231 20.32 -4.30 6.63
N SER A 232 20.37 -4.90 5.45
CA SER A 232 21.62 -5.30 4.80
C SER A 232 22.26 -4.19 3.96
N SER A 233 21.60 -3.04 3.81
CA SER A 233 22.07 -1.94 2.96
C SER A 233 23.02 -1.00 3.69
N ARG A 234 24.28 -0.94 3.24
CA ARG A 234 25.28 -0.02 3.79
C ARG A 234 24.86 1.46 3.81
N LYS A 235 23.95 1.88 2.91
CA LYS A 235 23.43 3.25 2.86
C LYS A 235 22.39 3.53 3.96
N HIS A 236 21.59 2.54 4.33
CA HIS A 236 20.44 2.69 5.22
C HIS A 236 20.67 2.08 6.61
N SER A 237 21.67 1.21 6.78
CA SER A 237 22.02 0.52 8.02
C SER A 237 23.43 0.91 8.53
N ASN A 238 23.66 2.21 8.74
CA ASN A 238 24.96 2.74 9.18
C ASN A 238 24.87 3.53 10.49
N SER A 239 24.00 3.11 11.41
CA SER A 239 23.85 3.79 12.70
C SER A 239 24.99 3.49 13.67
N GLY A 240 25.74 2.40 13.43
CA GLY A 240 26.77 1.88 14.34
C GLY A 240 26.19 1.23 15.60
N ARG A 241 24.85 1.12 15.72
CA ARG A 241 24.14 0.56 16.87
C ARG A 241 23.22 -0.57 16.42
N THR A 242 23.53 -1.78 16.88
CA THR A 242 22.74 -2.99 16.60
C THR A 242 21.74 -3.23 17.74
N LEU A 243 20.47 -3.42 17.37
CA LEU A 243 19.37 -3.80 18.24
C LEU A 243 19.26 -5.33 18.36
N SER A 244 18.33 -5.78 19.21
CA SER A 244 17.98 -7.20 19.32
C SER A 244 17.66 -7.80 17.94
N GLY A 245 18.06 -9.05 17.72
CA GLY A 245 17.87 -9.74 16.44
C GLY A 245 18.86 -9.34 15.33
N GLY A 246 19.87 -8.51 15.61
CA GLY A 246 20.91 -8.15 14.63
C GLY A 246 20.47 -7.06 13.64
N LEU A 247 19.45 -6.29 13.99
CA LEU A 247 18.95 -5.18 13.18
C LEU A 247 19.65 -3.87 13.54
N ASP A 248 20.07 -3.09 12.55
CA ASP A 248 20.55 -1.73 12.79
C ASP A 248 19.40 -0.82 13.24
N SER A 249 19.67 0.08 14.19
CA SER A 249 18.64 0.93 14.81
C SER A 249 17.89 1.85 13.83
N ARG A 250 18.45 2.13 12.65
CA ARG A 250 17.80 2.95 11.60
C ARG A 250 17.31 2.14 10.41
N ALA A 251 17.62 0.84 10.35
CA ALA A 251 17.29 0.00 9.19
C ALA A 251 15.80 0.00 8.85
N LEU A 252 14.93 0.11 9.85
CA LEU A 252 13.47 0.05 9.67
C LEU A 252 12.80 1.42 9.53
N GLU A 253 13.55 2.53 9.60
CA GLU A 253 12.99 3.88 9.51
C GLU A 253 12.29 4.12 8.16
N VAL A 254 12.99 3.85 7.06
CA VAL A 254 12.45 4.02 5.70
C VAL A 254 11.34 3.00 5.42
N PRO A 255 11.50 1.69 5.67
CA PRO A 255 10.41 0.72 5.54
C PRO A 255 9.14 1.11 6.30
N ARG A 256 9.27 1.61 7.54
CA ARG A 256 8.15 2.09 8.36
C ARG A 256 7.49 3.32 7.74
N ALA A 257 8.26 4.27 7.21
CA ALA A 257 7.72 5.43 6.51
C ALA A 257 6.97 5.04 5.23
N LEU A 258 7.49 4.07 4.46
CA LEU A 258 6.83 3.55 3.26
C LEU A 258 5.50 2.87 3.60
N PHE A 259 5.46 1.98 4.60
CA PHE A 259 4.22 1.33 5.02
C PHE A 259 3.23 2.32 5.68
N GLY A 260 3.74 3.24 6.48
CA GLY A 260 2.98 4.33 7.12
C GLY A 260 2.45 5.38 6.14
N SER A 261 2.87 5.34 4.87
CA SER A 261 2.31 6.23 3.85
C SER A 261 0.85 5.89 3.52
N ALA A 262 0.41 4.64 3.69
CA ALA A 262 -0.97 4.26 3.42
C ALA A 262 -1.96 5.04 4.30
N ARG A 263 -2.88 5.72 3.63
CA ARG A 263 -3.86 6.64 4.21
C ARG A 263 -4.98 6.90 3.23
N ASN A 264 -6.14 7.21 3.78
CA ASN A 264 -7.22 7.84 3.04
C ASN A 264 -7.03 9.35 3.10
N THR A 265 -7.43 10.08 2.06
CA THR A 265 -7.29 11.54 2.03
C THR A 265 -8.62 12.22 1.76
N GLU A 266 -8.77 13.43 2.28
CA GLU A 266 -9.98 14.24 2.07
C GLU A 266 -9.97 14.90 0.68
N GLU A 267 -8.81 15.37 0.22
CA GLU A 267 -8.70 16.21 -0.97
C GLU A 267 -8.38 15.46 -2.26
N ALA A 268 -7.92 14.21 -2.19
CA ALA A 268 -7.42 13.47 -3.34
C ALA A 268 -7.81 11.98 -3.29
N GLY A 269 -6.99 11.10 -3.85
CA GLY A 269 -7.22 9.66 -3.82
C GLY A 269 -6.91 9.02 -2.47
N SER A 270 -6.65 7.71 -2.48
CA SER A 270 -6.26 6.97 -1.28
C SER A 270 -5.15 5.99 -1.59
N LEU A 271 -4.22 5.80 -0.66
CA LEU A 271 -3.21 4.75 -0.72
C LEU A 271 -3.53 3.68 0.30
N THR A 272 -3.97 2.50 -0.15
CA THR A 272 -4.10 1.31 0.68
C THR A 272 -2.84 0.45 0.50
N ILE A 273 -2.24 -0.03 1.59
CA ILE A 273 -1.13 -1.00 1.53
C ILE A 273 -1.53 -2.22 2.33
N ILE A 274 -1.56 -3.38 1.66
CA ILE A 274 -1.74 -4.69 2.26
C ILE A 274 -0.43 -5.44 2.09
N ALA A 275 0.30 -5.57 3.20
CA ALA A 275 1.63 -6.16 3.18
C ALA A 275 1.64 -7.50 3.92
N SER A 276 2.28 -8.50 3.34
CA SER A 276 2.54 -9.75 4.05
C SER A 276 3.72 -9.58 5.01
N CYS A 277 3.63 -10.20 6.19
CA CYS A 277 4.70 -10.29 7.16
C CYS A 277 4.92 -11.76 7.52
N LEU A 278 6.17 -12.22 7.41
CA LEU A 278 6.55 -13.58 7.77
C LEU A 278 6.72 -13.68 9.29
N VAL A 279 6.10 -14.71 9.88
CA VAL A 279 6.27 -15.10 11.29
C VAL A 279 6.64 -16.57 11.39
N ASP A 280 7.02 -17.01 12.59
CA ASP A 280 7.41 -18.39 12.87
C ASP A 280 8.52 -18.93 11.95
N THR A 281 9.41 -18.05 11.48
CA THR A 281 10.55 -18.40 10.61
C THR A 281 11.73 -18.97 11.38
N GLY A 282 11.71 -18.85 12.72
CA GLY A 282 12.84 -19.14 13.60
C GLY A 282 13.87 -18.00 13.67
N SER A 283 13.66 -16.90 12.94
CA SER A 283 14.58 -15.76 12.95
C SER A 283 14.13 -14.67 13.94
N GLN A 284 15.00 -14.34 14.91
CA GLN A 284 14.76 -13.22 15.82
C GLN A 284 14.64 -11.87 15.08
N ALA A 285 15.38 -11.70 13.98
CA ALA A 285 15.26 -10.51 13.14
C ALA A 285 13.84 -10.33 12.58
N ASP A 286 13.21 -11.41 12.10
CA ASP A 286 11.84 -11.35 11.57
C ASP A 286 10.83 -11.00 12.66
N GLN A 287 11.02 -11.52 13.87
CA GLN A 287 10.16 -11.18 15.00
C GLN A 287 10.23 -9.69 15.32
N VAL A 288 11.44 -9.12 15.39
CA VAL A 288 11.61 -7.68 15.65
C VAL A 288 11.03 -6.83 14.51
N ILE A 289 11.21 -7.26 13.26
CA ILE A 289 10.58 -6.60 12.10
C ILE A 289 9.05 -6.63 12.25
N PHE A 290 8.47 -7.77 12.59
CA PHE A 290 7.02 -7.91 12.77
C PHE A 290 6.49 -6.95 13.84
N GLU A 291 7.11 -6.91 15.02
CA GLU A 291 6.67 -6.03 16.11
C GLU A 291 6.73 -4.55 15.72
N GLU A 292 7.77 -4.13 14.98
CA GLU A 292 7.92 -2.75 14.50
C GLU A 292 6.77 -2.34 13.56
N PHE A 293 6.36 -3.25 12.67
CA PHE A 293 5.27 -2.98 11.72
C PHE A 293 3.88 -3.14 12.32
N LYS A 294 3.71 -4.06 13.28
CA LYS A 294 2.44 -4.27 13.98
C LYS A 294 1.94 -2.97 14.62
N GLY A 295 2.83 -2.21 15.24
CA GLY A 295 2.49 -0.89 15.82
C GLY A 295 2.02 0.15 14.80
N SER A 296 2.46 0.02 13.54
CA SER A 296 2.18 0.97 12.44
C SER A 296 0.90 0.64 11.66
N GLY A 297 0.48 -0.63 11.69
CA GLY A 297 -0.72 -1.12 11.03
C GLY A 297 -2.02 -0.77 11.77
N ASN A 298 -3.13 -0.79 11.04
CA ASN A 298 -4.48 -0.64 11.59
C ASN A 298 -5.42 -1.82 11.22
N MET A 299 -4.89 -2.84 10.54
CA MET A 299 -5.55 -4.11 10.28
C MET A 299 -4.52 -5.24 10.35
N GLU A 300 -4.90 -6.35 10.98
CA GLU A 300 -4.10 -7.56 11.08
C GLU A 300 -4.95 -8.76 10.65
N LEU A 301 -4.48 -9.50 9.64
CA LEU A 301 -5.07 -10.76 9.19
C LEU A 301 -4.06 -11.88 9.46
N ILE A 302 -4.39 -12.74 10.42
CA ILE A 302 -3.50 -13.76 10.93
C ILE A 302 -3.77 -15.08 10.22
N LEU A 303 -2.73 -15.68 9.64
CA LEU A 303 -2.76 -17.05 9.15
C LEU A 303 -2.19 -18.00 10.19
N ASP A 304 -2.84 -19.14 10.37
CA ASP A 304 -2.51 -20.12 11.40
C ASP A 304 -1.88 -21.38 10.80
N ARG A 305 -0.71 -21.74 11.34
CA ARG A 305 0.04 -22.93 10.91
C ARG A 305 -0.74 -24.23 11.15
N LYS A 306 -1.46 -24.36 12.28
CA LYS A 306 -2.20 -25.58 12.64
C LYS A 306 -3.40 -25.79 11.71
N VAL A 307 -4.01 -24.71 11.23
CA VAL A 307 -5.07 -24.78 10.20
C VAL A 307 -4.49 -25.24 8.86
N ALA A 308 -3.35 -24.66 8.44
CA ALA A 308 -2.68 -25.02 7.20
C ALA A 308 -2.16 -26.48 7.18
N GLU A 309 -1.61 -26.97 8.31
CA GLU A 309 -1.14 -28.36 8.47
C GLU A 309 -2.27 -29.38 8.32
N ARG A 310 -3.50 -29.00 8.71
CA ARG A 310 -4.71 -29.80 8.48
C ARG A 310 -5.28 -29.67 7.07
N ARG A 311 -4.60 -28.95 6.18
CA ARG A 311 -5.01 -28.67 4.79
C ARG A 311 -6.37 -27.97 4.69
N MET A 312 -6.73 -27.19 5.71
CA MET A 312 -7.92 -26.36 5.68
C MET A 312 -7.58 -24.97 5.17
N PHE A 313 -8.31 -24.49 4.17
CA PHE A 313 -8.11 -23.19 3.56
C PHE A 313 -9.43 -22.42 3.45
N PRO A 314 -9.43 -21.10 3.68
CA PRO A 314 -8.28 -20.26 4.01
C PRO A 314 -7.80 -20.51 5.46
N ALA A 315 -6.48 -20.51 5.67
CA ALA A 315 -5.88 -20.88 6.94
C ALA A 315 -5.88 -19.70 7.94
N LEU A 316 -7.05 -19.12 8.22
CA LEU A 316 -7.21 -17.90 9.01
C LEU A 316 -7.36 -18.22 10.52
N ASN A 317 -6.73 -17.41 11.38
CA ASN A 317 -7.12 -17.29 12.79
C ASN A 317 -8.05 -16.09 12.95
N LEU A 318 -9.35 -16.33 12.93
CA LEU A 318 -10.35 -15.27 12.85
C LEU A 318 -10.59 -14.55 14.17
N ALA A 319 -10.27 -15.22 15.28
CA ALA A 319 -10.34 -14.62 16.61
C ALA A 319 -9.23 -13.58 16.84
N GLU A 320 -8.03 -13.82 16.32
CA GLU A 320 -6.88 -12.91 16.43
C GLU A 320 -6.80 -11.88 15.31
N SER A 321 -7.51 -12.10 14.21
CA SER A 321 -7.56 -11.16 13.09
C SER A 321 -8.57 -10.05 13.35
N GLY A 322 -8.29 -8.82 12.92
CA GLY A 322 -9.20 -7.70 13.12
C GLY A 322 -8.81 -6.41 12.41
N THR A 323 -9.71 -5.43 12.48
CA THR A 323 -9.51 -4.09 11.92
C THR A 323 -9.87 -3.04 12.96
N ARG A 324 -8.97 -2.07 13.19
CA ARG A 324 -9.24 -0.96 14.10
C ARG A 324 -10.36 -0.09 13.52
N LYS A 325 -11.30 0.33 14.37
CA LYS A 325 -12.48 1.12 13.97
C LYS A 325 -13.33 0.45 12.88
N GLU A 326 -13.50 -0.88 12.92
CA GLU A 326 -14.30 -1.63 11.93
C GLU A 326 -15.76 -1.15 11.78
N HIS A 327 -16.32 -0.48 12.80
CA HIS A 327 -17.65 0.13 12.75
C HIS A 327 -17.79 1.26 11.71
N LEU A 328 -16.69 1.85 11.23
CA LEU A 328 -16.71 2.81 10.11
C LEU A 328 -16.87 2.12 8.75
N LEU A 329 -16.63 0.80 8.70
CA LEU A 329 -16.62 0.00 7.48
C LEU A 329 -17.81 -0.96 7.39
N MET A 330 -18.58 -1.11 8.46
CA MET A 330 -19.64 -2.10 8.59
C MET A 330 -20.91 -1.44 9.11
N GLY A 331 -22.08 -1.95 8.70
CA GLY A 331 -23.35 -1.50 9.27
C GLY A 331 -23.55 -2.01 10.70
N ASP A 332 -24.41 -1.35 11.48
CA ASP A 332 -24.66 -1.68 12.90
C ASP A 332 -25.04 -3.15 13.13
N ALA A 333 -25.87 -3.71 12.25
CA ALA A 333 -26.27 -5.12 12.31
C ALA A 333 -25.10 -6.07 12.07
N GLU A 334 -24.19 -5.73 11.14
CA GLU A 334 -22.97 -6.49 10.88
C GLU A 334 -22.05 -6.43 12.10
N VAL A 335 -21.79 -5.24 12.64
CA VAL A 335 -20.93 -5.05 13.83
C VAL A 335 -21.44 -5.86 15.00
N LYS A 336 -22.75 -5.81 15.29
CA LYS A 336 -23.37 -6.57 16.39
C LYS A 336 -23.19 -8.08 16.19
N THR A 337 -23.49 -8.56 14.98
CA THR A 337 -23.40 -9.98 14.63
C THR A 337 -21.97 -10.49 14.71
N MET A 338 -21.03 -9.76 14.12
CA MET A 338 -19.62 -10.14 14.10
C MET A 338 -18.99 -10.07 15.49
N THR A 339 -19.39 -9.12 16.33
CA THR A 339 -18.97 -9.07 17.73
C THR A 339 -19.42 -10.33 18.48
N ALA A 340 -20.68 -10.74 18.32
CA ALA A 340 -21.20 -11.96 18.96
C ALA A 340 -20.47 -13.21 18.44
N LEU A 341 -20.23 -13.28 17.13
CA LEU A 341 -19.52 -14.40 16.50
C LEU A 341 -18.07 -14.49 16.97
N ARG A 342 -17.32 -13.37 17.01
CA ARG A 342 -15.95 -13.33 17.56
C ARG A 342 -15.89 -13.84 18.99
N ARG A 343 -16.80 -13.41 19.86
CA ARG A 343 -16.86 -13.86 21.27
C ARG A 343 -17.00 -15.38 21.38
N ARG A 344 -17.83 -15.98 20.52
CA ARG A 344 -18.01 -17.43 20.47
C ARG A 344 -16.77 -18.16 19.95
N LEU A 345 -16.02 -17.56 19.02
CA LEU A 345 -14.82 -18.19 18.44
C LEU A 345 -13.60 -18.14 19.38
N LEU A 346 -13.53 -17.17 20.31
CA LEU A 346 -12.42 -17.04 21.26
C LEU A 346 -12.19 -18.29 22.12
N SER A 347 -13.25 -19.06 22.42
CA SER A 347 -13.14 -20.30 23.19
C SER A 347 -12.81 -21.53 22.33
N MET A 348 -12.57 -21.37 21.03
CA MET A 348 -12.36 -22.46 20.09
C MET A 348 -10.94 -22.43 19.50
N PRO A 349 -10.29 -23.59 19.33
CA PRO A 349 -9.05 -23.66 18.55
C PRO A 349 -9.25 -23.20 17.10
N PRO A 350 -8.27 -22.53 16.45
CA PRO A 350 -8.40 -22.00 15.09
C PRO A 350 -8.90 -23.01 14.03
N PRO A 351 -8.46 -24.28 14.02
CA PRO A 351 -9.02 -25.30 13.12
C PRO A 351 -10.54 -25.45 13.20
N MET A 352 -11.10 -25.43 14.42
CA MET A 352 -12.55 -25.56 14.62
C MET A 352 -13.30 -24.29 14.22
N GLN A 353 -12.69 -23.11 14.44
CA GLN A 353 -13.26 -21.83 13.99
C GLN A 353 -13.50 -21.84 12.48
N VAL A 354 -12.48 -22.22 11.71
CA VAL A 354 -12.53 -22.27 10.24
C VAL A 354 -13.53 -23.33 9.77
N GLU A 355 -13.54 -24.53 10.34
CA GLU A 355 -14.49 -25.59 9.98
C GLU A 355 -15.95 -25.13 10.16
N GLN A 356 -16.28 -24.54 11.32
CA GLN A 356 -17.63 -24.07 11.62
C GLN A 356 -18.07 -22.97 10.66
N LEU A 357 -17.17 -22.06 10.29
CA LEU A 357 -17.49 -20.96 9.40
C LEU A 357 -17.57 -21.40 7.94
N LEU A 358 -16.73 -22.31 7.49
CA LEU A 358 -16.88 -22.92 6.17
C LEU A 358 -18.23 -23.64 6.04
N ALA A 359 -18.70 -24.31 7.10
CA ALA A 359 -20.05 -24.88 7.14
C ALA A 359 -21.13 -23.79 7.06
N ALA A 360 -20.97 -22.67 7.76
CA ALA A 360 -21.89 -21.54 7.68
C ALA A 360 -21.91 -20.90 6.29
N LEU A 361 -20.77 -20.69 5.64
CA LEU A 361 -20.69 -20.12 4.29
C LEU A 361 -21.33 -21.03 3.23
N LYS A 362 -21.34 -22.36 3.44
CA LYS A 362 -22.09 -23.29 2.58
C LYS A 362 -23.60 -23.16 2.77
N ARG A 363 -24.05 -22.89 4.00
CA ARG A 363 -25.47 -22.69 4.32
C ARG A 363 -26.00 -21.35 3.83
N PHE A 364 -25.17 -20.31 3.88
CA PHE A 364 -25.53 -18.94 3.53
C PHE A 364 -24.80 -18.48 2.27
N PRO A 365 -25.52 -18.29 1.14
CA PRO A 365 -24.90 -17.92 -0.13
C PRO A 365 -24.16 -16.57 -0.09
N THR A 366 -24.58 -15.63 0.77
CA THR A 366 -23.98 -14.30 0.90
C THR A 366 -23.73 -13.91 2.35
N ASN A 367 -22.80 -12.98 2.58
CA ASN A 367 -22.51 -12.44 3.90
C ASN A 367 -23.72 -11.71 4.50
N ALA A 368 -24.48 -10.98 3.66
CA ALA A 368 -25.73 -10.35 4.09
C ALA A 368 -26.74 -11.37 4.65
N ALA A 369 -26.88 -12.54 3.99
CA ALA A 369 -27.76 -13.61 4.47
C ALA A 369 -27.25 -14.23 5.77
N LEU A 370 -25.92 -14.37 5.92
CA LEU A 370 -25.32 -14.86 7.17
C LEU A 370 -25.60 -13.89 8.32
N VAL A 371 -25.35 -12.60 8.13
CA VAL A 371 -25.56 -11.56 9.15
C VAL A 371 -27.03 -11.45 9.54
N GLY A 372 -27.95 -11.43 8.56
CA GLY A 372 -29.39 -11.30 8.82
C GLY A 372 -30.02 -12.50 9.54
N SER A 373 -29.32 -13.64 9.63
CA SER A 373 -29.82 -14.87 10.25
C SER A 373 -29.52 -15.01 11.74
N VAL A 374 -28.62 -14.18 12.26
CA VAL A 374 -28.22 -14.19 13.68
C VAL A 374 -29.11 -13.20 14.43
N GLN A 375 -30.34 -13.63 14.74
CA GLN A 375 -31.25 -12.92 15.64
C GLN A 375 -31.23 -13.51 17.04
#